data_AF-A0A263BT33-F1
#
_entry.id   AF-A0A263BT33-F1
#
_cell.length_a   1.000
_cell.length_b   1.000
_cell.length_c   1.000
_cell.angle_alpha   90.00
_cell.angle_beta   90.00
_cell.angle_gamma   90.00
#
_symmetry.space_group_name_H-M   'P 1'
#
loop_
_entity.id
_entity.type
_entity.pdbx_description
1 polymer ?
#
loop_
_entity_poly.entity_id
_entity_poly.type
_entity_poly.pdbx_seq_one_letter_code
_entity_poly.pdbx_strand_id
1 'polypeptide(L)' 'MICECGGIFFVEKVHEVDDSLDRKGNTLSNRLCDVKCIKCGSYRYYQPYDLGKQINLVPKSTEK' A
#
# COMPACT_ATOMS: atom_id res chain seq x y z
N MET A 1 -5.56 0.02 -1.33
CA MET A 1 -5.74 0.58 -2.69
C MET A 1 -6.70 -0.29 -3.52
N ILE A 2 -7.56 0.33 -4.34
CA ILE A 2 -8.53 -0.36 -5.20
C ILE A 2 -8.00 -0.38 -6.64
N CYS A 3 -8.16 -1.51 -7.33
CA CYS A 3 -7.85 -1.69 -8.74
C CYS A 3 -9.02 -1.19 -9.61
N GLU A 4 -8.72 -0.73 -10.83
CA GLU A 4 -9.71 -0.27 -11.81
C GLU A 4 -10.79 -1.33 -12.13
N CYS A 5 -10.47 -2.62 -11.96
CA CYS A 5 -11.45 -3.70 -12.09
C CYS A 5 -12.40 -3.85 -10.88
N GLY A 6 -12.31 -2.96 -9.89
CA GLY A 6 -13.00 -3.03 -8.60
C GLY A 6 -12.43 -4.06 -7.62
N GLY A 7 -11.28 -4.67 -7.93
CA GLY A 7 -10.58 -5.62 -7.05
C GLY A 7 -9.67 -4.94 -6.03
N ILE A 8 -9.19 -5.69 -5.04
CA ILE A 8 -8.26 -5.19 -4.02
C ILE A 8 -6.82 -5.51 -4.45
N PHE A 9 -5.92 -4.55 -4.26
CA PHE A 9 -4.48 -4.76 -4.37
C PHE A 9 -3.90 -5.28 -3.06
N PHE A 10 -3.11 -6.36 -3.13
CA PHE A 10 -2.32 -6.91 -2.03
C PHE A 10 -0.85 -6.58 -2.21
N VAL A 11 -0.14 -6.35 -1.10
CA VAL A 11 1.30 -6.12 -1.11
C VAL A 11 2.02 -7.46 -1.30
N GLU A 12 2.83 -7.53 -2.36
CA GLU A 12 3.66 -8.71 -2.68
C GLU A 12 5.09 -8.51 -2.21
N LYS A 13 5.62 -7.29 -2.30
CA LYS A 13 6.99 -6.97 -1.90
C LYS A 13 7.06 -5.57 -1.32
N VAL A 14 7.83 -5.39 -0.26
CA VAL A 14 8.19 -4.07 0.29
C VAL A 14 9.67 -3.82 0.00
N HIS A 15 9.97 -2.63 -0.51
CA HIS A 15 11.31 -2.14 -0.76
C HIS A 15 11.68 -1.21 0.39
N GLU A 16 12.69 -1.61 1.16
CA GLU A 16 13.27 -0.77 2.20
C GLU A 16 14.23 0.24 1.56
N VAL A 17 14.15 1.49 2.03
CA VAL A 17 15.10 2.53 1.66
C VAL A 17 16.13 2.57 2.78
N ASP A 18 17.41 2.54 2.44
CA ASP A 18 18.52 2.49 3.40
C ASP A 18 18.42 3.65 4.40
N ASP A 19 18.12 3.32 5.66
CA ASP A 19 17.91 4.28 6.76
C ASP A 19 19.18 5.11 7.05
N SER A 20 20.36 4.71 6.55
CA SER A 20 21.63 5.42 6.71
C SER A 20 21.65 6.81 6.05
N LEU A 21 20.71 7.08 5.14
CA LEU A 21 20.56 8.37 4.46
C LEU A 21 19.59 9.34 5.17
N ASP A 22 18.84 8.88 6.18
CA ASP A 22 17.76 9.64 6.82
C ASP A 22 18.26 10.50 8.00
N ARG A 23 19.25 11.37 7.73
CA ARG A 23 19.90 12.23 8.72
C ARG A 23 19.03 13.37 9.28
N LYS A 24 17.74 13.45 8.95
CA LYS A 24 16.86 14.59 9.30
C LYS A 24 15.60 14.25 10.09
N GLY A 25 15.47 13.02 10.61
CA GLY A 25 14.44 12.70 11.62
C GLY A 25 13.00 12.91 11.15
N ASN A 26 12.75 12.83 9.85
CA ASN A 26 11.42 12.90 9.22
C ASN A 26 11.15 11.60 8.43
N THR A 27 11.61 10.49 9.01
CA THR A 27 11.83 9.17 8.40
C THR A 27 10.51 8.38 8.27
N LEU A 28 9.51 8.98 7.63
CA LEU A 28 8.69 8.22 6.70
C LEU A 28 9.60 7.92 5.49
N SER A 29 10.65 7.11 5.69
CA SER A 29 11.43 6.54 4.59
C SER A 29 10.40 6.05 3.60
N ASN A 30 10.38 6.59 2.39
CA ASN A 30 9.39 6.29 1.35
C ASN A 30 9.47 4.80 1.02
N ARG A 31 8.89 3.94 1.86
CA ARG A 31 8.83 2.51 1.65
C ARG A 31 7.96 2.34 0.43
N LEU A 32 8.56 1.84 -0.63
CA LEU A 32 7.85 1.54 -1.85
C LEU A 32 7.42 0.09 -1.77
N CYS A 33 6.26 -0.26 -2.31
CA CYS A 33 5.79 -1.62 -2.37
C CYS A 33 5.30 -1.98 -3.76
N ASP A 34 5.48 -3.25 -4.09
CA ASP A 34 4.88 -3.84 -5.26
C ASP A 34 3.56 -4.49 -4.84
N VAL A 35 2.51 -4.24 -5.61
CA VAL A 35 1.16 -4.73 -5.30
C VAL A 35 0.54 -5.49 -6.47
N LYS A 36 -0.22 -6.53 -6.15
CA LYS A 36 -0.95 -7.35 -7.13
C LYS A 36 -2.43 -7.40 -6.83
N CYS A 37 -3.27 -7.21 -7.84
CA CYS A 37 -4.71 -7.30 -7.68
C CYS A 37 -5.14 -8.77 -7.57
N ILE A 38 -5.85 -9.12 -6.50
CA ILE A 38 -6.35 -10.48 -6.29
C ILE A 38 -7.43 -10.90 -7.29
N LYS A 39 -8.11 -9.93 -7.91
CA LYS A 39 -9.23 -10.18 -8.81
C LYS A 39 -8.79 -10.37 -10.27
N CYS A 40 -7.98 -9.45 -10.79
CA CYS A 40 -7.56 -9.46 -12.20
C CYS A 40 -6.07 -9.76 -12.42
N GLY A 41 -5.28 -9.90 -11.35
CA GLY A 41 -3.85 -10.17 -11.45
C GLY A 41 -2.98 -8.99 -11.88
N SER A 42 -3.55 -7.79 -12.10
CA SER A 42 -2.78 -6.59 -12.45
C SER A 42 -1.71 -6.29 -11.40
N TYR A 43 -0.56 -5.79 -11.86
CA TYR A 43 0.60 -5.52 -11.02
C TYR A 43 0.96 -4.04 -11.07
N ARG A 44 1.28 -3.45 -9.91
CA ARG A 44 1.79 -2.08 -9.81
C ARG A 44 3.04 -2.09 -8.97
N TYR A 45 4.10 -1.52 -9.51
CA TYR A 45 5.40 -1.46 -8.85
C TYR A 45 5.56 -0.13 -8.12
N TYR A 46 6.44 -0.12 -7.12
CA TYR A 46 6.90 1.11 -6.46
C TYR A 46 5.77 2.03 -5.98
N GLN A 47 4.70 1.46 -5.44
CA GLN A 47 3.61 2.21 -4.84
C GLN A 47 4.01 2.70 -3.45
N PRO A 48 3.56 3.88 -3.00
CA PRO A 48 3.82 4.33 -1.64
C PRO A 48 3.17 3.38 -0.63
N TYR A 49 3.98 2.87 0.30
CA TYR A 49 3.50 2.03 1.39
C TYR A 49 3.21 2.89 2.62
N ASP A 50 1.93 3.08 2.89
CA ASP A 50 1.42 3.94 3.96
C ASP A 50 1.35 3.24 5.32
N LEU A 51 2.02 2.10 5.50
CA LEU A 51 1.99 1.25 6.70
C LEU A 51 0.56 0.81 7.11
N GLY A 52 -0.39 0.81 6.16
CA GLY A 52 -1.79 0.57 6.48
C GLY A 52 -2.42 1.68 7.34
N LYS A 53 -1.83 2.88 7.40
CA LYS A 53 -2.40 4.03 8.13
C LYS A 53 -3.66 4.57 7.45
N GLN A 54 -3.78 4.46 6.13
CA GLN A 54 -5.06 4.60 5.45
C GLN A 54 -5.73 3.23 5.33
N ILE A 55 -6.19 2.69 6.47
CA ILE A 55 -7.24 1.68 6.44
C ILE A 55 -8.41 2.32 5.68
N ASN A 56 -8.66 1.85 4.45
CA ASN A 56 -9.85 2.21 3.71
C ASN A 56 -11.05 2.04 4.66
N LEU A 57 -11.76 3.13 4.95
CA LEU A 57 -12.95 3.11 5.81
C LEU A 57 -13.89 2.05 5.25
N VAL A 58 -13.96 0.89 5.90
CA VAL A 58 -14.97 -0.11 5.61
C VAL A 58 -16.28 0.54 6.01
N PRO A 59 -17.21 0.80 5.08
CA PRO A 59 -18.50 1.33 5.48
C PRO A 59 -19.11 0.32 6.45
N LYS A 60 -19.43 0.78 7.67
CA LYS A 60 -20.14 -0.04 8.64
C LYS A 60 -21.36 -0.60 7.93
N SER A 61 -21.48 -1.92 7.85
CA SER A 61 -22.72 -2.55 7.43
C SER A 61 -23.80 -2.04 8.37
N THR A 62 -24.71 -1.22 7.87
CA THR A 62 -25.99 -0.98 8.52
C THR A 62 -26.74 -2.30 8.46
N GLU A 63 -26.57 -3.11 9.50
CA GLU A 63 -27.53 -4.17 9.79
C GLU A 63 -28.89 -3.50 9.96
N LYS A 64 -29.84 -3.94 9.13
CA LYS A 64 -31.22 -3.45 9.09
C LYS A 64 -32.09 -4.32 9.98
#